data_AF-A0A8J1Z6E0-F1
#
_entry.id   AF-A0A8J1Z6E0-F1
#
_cell.length_a   1.000
_cell.length_b   1.000
_cell.length_c   1.000
_cell.angle_alpha   90.00
_cell.angle_beta   90.00
_cell.angle_gamma   90.00
#
_symmetry.space_group_name_H-M   'P 1'
#
loop_
_entity.id
_entity.type
_entity.pdbx_description
1 polymer ?
#
loop_
_entity_poly.entity_id
_entity_poly.type
_entity_poly.pdbx_seq_one_letter_code
_entity_poly.pdbx_strand_id
1 'polypeptide(L)'
;MAMFRTAIRREIARLSKNVTAEEIIGPRHGSMTGIFEIPNFRRMPFWSYIWTQNFVNRQHLFNVHHSGYIAVCLFFWYCGCLDTAPLERREKYYMNSAKFRMQTAYANPGTRPAAKIAQEQAKLRYYYRGNDHPFTLNETKDFYFKMRENYLIQEYPGVQYPFVYRHMMPEEVDDPLKVDLYPLPQAQPHFHEHGDHH
;
A
#
# COMPACT_ATOMS: atom_id res chain seq x y z
N MET A 1 1.25 71.71 -40.41
CA MET A 1 0.30 70.95 -39.56
C MET A 1 0.55 69.43 -39.47
N ALA A 2 1.45 68.82 -40.25
CA ALA A 2 1.68 67.37 -40.19
C ALA A 2 2.63 66.92 -39.04
N MET A 3 3.61 67.73 -38.65
CA MET A 3 4.60 67.38 -37.62
C MET A 3 4.05 67.37 -36.18
N PHE A 4 2.97 68.12 -35.91
CA PHE A 4 2.40 68.19 -34.56
C PHE A 4 1.61 66.91 -34.22
N ARG A 5 1.00 66.25 -35.22
CA ARG A 5 0.29 64.98 -35.04
C ARG A 5 1.24 63.79 -34.79
N THR A 6 2.46 63.81 -35.34
CA THR A 6 3.48 62.77 -35.11
C THR A 6 4.18 62.92 -33.76
N ALA A 7 4.34 64.15 -33.26
CA ALA A 7 4.89 64.41 -31.92
C ALA A 7 3.92 63.97 -30.80
N ILE A 8 2.63 64.27 -30.92
CA ILE A 8 1.61 63.87 -29.94
C ILE A 8 1.46 62.35 -29.85
N ARG A 9 1.69 61.61 -30.95
CA ARG A 9 1.73 60.12 -30.91
C ARG A 9 2.97 59.55 -30.22
N ARG A 10 4.05 60.33 -30.06
CA ARG A 10 5.28 59.93 -29.34
C ARG A 10 5.20 60.19 -27.82
N GLU A 11 4.28 61.04 -27.37
CA GLU A 11 4.02 61.28 -25.93
C GLU A 11 3.05 60.29 -25.30
N ILE A 12 2.58 59.28 -26.04
CA ILE A 12 2.09 58.05 -25.41
C ILE A 12 3.35 57.39 -24.82
N ALA A 13 3.61 57.66 -23.54
CA ALA A 13 4.81 57.27 -22.82
C ALA A 13 5.26 55.85 -23.22
N ARG A 14 6.44 55.75 -23.84
CA ARG A 14 6.99 54.45 -24.25
C ARG A 14 7.15 53.59 -23.01
N LEU A 15 6.54 52.41 -23.05
CA LEU A 15 6.62 51.41 -21.98
C LEU A 15 8.09 51.08 -21.72
N SER A 16 8.66 51.61 -20.63
CA SER A 16 10.09 51.47 -20.29
C SER A 16 10.39 50.24 -19.46
N LYS A 17 9.36 49.69 -18.80
CA LYS A 17 9.45 48.50 -17.96
C LYS A 17 8.90 47.29 -18.72
N ASN A 18 9.59 46.15 -18.61
CA ASN A 18 9.06 44.88 -19.08
C ASN A 18 7.90 44.47 -18.16
N VAL A 19 6.66 44.58 -18.67
CA VAL A 19 5.46 44.19 -17.94
C VAL A 19 5.30 42.68 -18.05
N THR A 20 5.34 41.99 -16.92
CA THR A 20 5.12 40.54 -16.89
C THR A 20 3.63 40.22 -17.02
N ALA A 21 3.31 39.05 -17.58
CA ALA A 21 1.91 38.63 -17.79
C ALA A 21 1.09 38.60 -16.48
N GLU A 22 1.74 38.37 -15.35
CA GLU A 22 1.14 38.39 -14.00
C GLU A 22 0.65 39.78 -13.56
N GLU A 23 1.29 40.85 -14.04
CA GLU A 23 0.89 42.24 -13.77
C GLU A 23 -0.38 42.62 -14.57
N ILE A 24 -0.62 41.97 -15.71
CA ILE A 24 -1.78 42.21 -16.58
C ILE A 24 -2.96 41.32 -16.19
N ILE A 25 -2.68 40.03 -15.97
CA ILE A 25 -3.66 39.02 -15.56
C ILE A 25 -3.55 38.89 -14.04
N GLY A 26 -4.02 39.92 -13.33
CA GLY A 26 -3.93 39.96 -11.88
C GLY A 26 -4.65 38.76 -11.24
N PRO A 27 -4.18 38.27 -10.08
CA PRO A 27 -4.73 37.07 -9.45
C PRO A 27 -6.19 37.22 -8.98
N ARG A 28 -6.66 38.47 -8.89
CA ARG A 28 -8.04 38.80 -8.50
C ARG A 28 -9.09 38.68 -9.61
N HIS A 29 -8.68 38.68 -10.88
CA HIS A 29 -9.63 38.71 -12.01
C HIS A 29 -9.39 37.61 -13.05
N GLY A 30 -8.44 36.70 -12.82
CA GLY A 30 -8.20 35.60 -13.75
C GLY A 30 -7.09 34.62 -13.40
N SER A 31 -6.52 34.60 -12.19
CA SER A 31 -5.56 33.54 -11.87
C SER A 31 -6.26 32.22 -11.54
N MET A 32 -5.55 31.15 -11.89
CA MET A 32 -5.89 29.74 -11.68
C MET A 32 -6.27 29.35 -10.24
N THR A 33 -6.14 30.25 -9.26
CA THR A 33 -6.62 30.07 -7.88
C THR A 33 -8.11 29.74 -7.82
N GLY A 34 -8.93 30.38 -8.66
CA GLY A 34 -10.37 30.08 -8.74
C GLY A 34 -10.72 28.77 -9.46
N ILE A 35 -9.76 28.14 -10.15
CA ILE A 35 -9.96 26.86 -10.85
C ILE A 35 -9.67 25.68 -9.92
N PHE A 36 -8.66 25.81 -9.04
CA PHE A 36 -8.27 24.73 -8.12
C PHE A 36 -9.06 24.74 -6.80
N GLU A 37 -9.58 25.88 -6.38
CA GLU A 37 -10.43 25.97 -5.18
C GLU A 37 -11.91 25.94 -5.57
N ILE A 38 -12.67 25.03 -4.94
CA ILE A 38 -14.12 24.93 -5.17
C ILE A 38 -14.79 26.21 -4.64
N PRO A 39 -15.56 26.94 -5.47
CA PRO A 39 -16.17 28.21 -5.06
C PRO A 39 -17.17 28.01 -3.92
N ASN A 40 -17.06 28.84 -2.86
CA ASN A 40 -17.99 28.84 -1.74
C ASN A 40 -19.16 29.80 -1.98
N PHE A 41 -20.20 29.35 -2.68
CA PHE A 41 -21.39 30.14 -2.96
C PHE A 41 -22.18 30.56 -1.70
N ARG A 42 -22.08 29.78 -0.61
CA ARG A 42 -22.80 30.05 0.64
C ARG A 42 -22.14 31.12 1.49
N ARG A 43 -20.90 31.52 1.15
CA ARG A 43 -20.09 32.52 1.86
C ARG A 43 -20.01 32.28 3.38
N MET A 44 -20.12 31.01 3.78
CA MET A 44 -20.03 30.57 5.17
C MET A 44 -18.91 29.53 5.28
N PRO A 45 -18.05 29.59 6.32
CA PRO A 45 -17.03 28.57 6.51
C PRO A 45 -17.66 27.19 6.77
N PHE A 46 -16.94 26.14 6.39
CA PHE A 46 -17.41 24.75 6.45
C PHE A 46 -17.91 24.34 7.85
N TRP A 47 -17.20 24.73 8.91
CA TRP A 47 -17.58 24.40 10.28
C TRP A 47 -18.85 25.09 10.77
N SER A 48 -19.04 26.37 10.43
CA SER A 48 -20.28 27.08 10.74
C SER A 48 -21.46 26.48 9.97
N TYR A 49 -21.23 26.02 8.74
CA TYR A 49 -22.23 25.28 8.00
C TYR A 49 -22.60 23.97 8.70
N ILE A 50 -21.62 23.12 9.05
CA ILE A 50 -21.89 21.87 9.79
C ILE A 50 -22.63 22.14 11.09
N TRP A 51 -22.20 23.16 11.85
CA TRP A 51 -22.85 23.54 13.10
C TRP A 51 -24.33 23.90 12.89
N THR A 52 -24.62 24.76 11.92
CA THR A 52 -26.01 25.18 11.61
C THR A 52 -26.89 24.02 11.13
N GLN A 53 -26.34 23.04 10.40
CA GLN A 53 -27.12 21.86 9.98
C GLN A 53 -27.63 21.03 11.16
N ASN A 54 -26.99 21.04 12.32
CA ASN A 54 -27.47 20.30 13.50
C ASN A 54 -28.82 20.80 14.02
N PHE A 55 -29.18 22.06 13.70
CA PHE A 55 -30.42 22.70 14.14
C PHE A 55 -31.50 22.72 13.06
N VAL A 56 -31.19 22.22 11.85
CA VAL A 56 -32.18 22.07 10.78
C VAL A 56 -32.93 20.75 10.97
N ASN A 57 -34.25 20.77 10.75
CA ASN A 57 -35.08 19.59 10.92
C ASN A 57 -34.57 18.40 10.08
N ARG A 58 -34.55 17.21 10.70
CA ARG A 58 -34.03 15.95 10.15
C ARG A 58 -32.53 15.96 9.83
N GLN A 59 -31.77 17.02 10.07
CA GLN A 59 -30.34 17.11 9.73
C GLN A 59 -29.41 16.98 10.95
N HIS A 60 -29.98 16.72 12.13
CA HIS A 60 -29.24 16.32 13.31
C HIS A 60 -28.46 15.01 13.07
N LEU A 61 -27.46 14.75 13.92
CA LEU A 61 -26.53 13.62 13.87
C LEU A 61 -27.18 12.31 13.35
N PHE A 62 -26.46 11.56 12.51
CA PHE A 62 -26.91 10.30 11.87
C PHE A 62 -28.03 10.45 10.82
N ASN A 63 -27.86 11.39 9.89
CA ASN A 63 -28.69 11.52 8.69
C ASN A 63 -27.88 11.28 7.39
N VAL A 64 -28.59 11.04 6.28
CA VAL A 64 -28.10 10.89 4.89
C VAL A 64 -27.54 12.20 4.32
N HIS A 65 -27.71 13.33 5.02
CA HIS A 65 -27.05 14.57 4.63
C HIS A 65 -25.53 14.48 4.88
N HIS A 66 -24.71 15.17 4.08
CA HIS A 66 -23.24 15.09 4.17
C HIS A 66 -22.67 15.47 5.56
N SER A 67 -23.33 16.36 6.30
CA SER A 67 -23.00 16.64 7.70
C SER A 67 -23.17 15.42 8.61
N GLY A 68 -24.20 14.60 8.37
CA GLY A 68 -24.44 13.34 9.08
C GLY A 68 -23.41 12.27 8.73
N TYR A 69 -23.01 12.15 7.45
CA TYR A 69 -21.92 11.24 7.05
C TYR A 69 -20.59 11.58 7.72
N ILE A 70 -20.23 12.87 7.80
CA ILE A 70 -19.01 13.30 8.49
C ILE A 70 -19.09 12.96 9.99
N ALA A 71 -20.24 13.19 10.62
CA ALA A 71 -20.45 12.83 12.01
C ALA A 71 -20.32 11.31 12.23
N VAL A 72 -20.81 10.47 11.32
CA VAL A 72 -20.64 9.01 11.36
C VAL A 72 -19.16 8.62 11.23
N CYS A 73 -18.42 9.20 10.28
CA CYS A 73 -16.99 8.92 10.15
C CYS A 73 -16.21 9.33 11.40
N LEU A 74 -16.51 10.51 11.96
CA LEU A 74 -15.90 10.97 13.21
C LEU A 74 -16.28 10.08 14.38
N PHE A 75 -17.52 9.58 14.43
CA PHE A 75 -17.95 8.63 15.44
C PHE A 75 -17.16 7.32 15.37
N PHE A 76 -17.02 6.70 14.19
CA PHE A 76 -16.24 5.47 14.05
C PHE A 76 -14.74 5.67 14.33
N TRP A 77 -14.20 6.83 13.98
CA TRP A 77 -12.84 7.21 14.33
C TRP A 77 -12.68 7.38 15.85
N TYR A 78 -13.59 8.11 16.50
CA TYR A 78 -13.59 8.33 17.95
C TYR A 78 -13.79 7.04 18.75
N CYS A 79 -14.64 6.13 18.28
CA CYS A 79 -14.86 4.82 18.91
C CYS A 79 -13.68 3.85 18.74
N GLY A 80 -12.62 4.22 18.02
CA GLY A 80 -11.44 3.38 17.82
C GLY A 80 -11.70 2.14 16.94
N CYS A 81 -12.81 2.10 16.18
CA CYS A 81 -13.08 1.00 15.26
C CYS A 81 -12.03 0.88 14.15
N LEU A 82 -11.33 1.97 13.86
CA LEU A 82 -10.25 2.06 12.88
C LEU A 82 -8.85 2.03 13.51
N ASP A 83 -8.75 1.89 14.83
CA ASP A 83 -7.47 1.88 15.52
C ASP A 83 -6.70 0.57 15.28
N THR A 84 -5.38 0.65 15.49
CA THR A 84 -4.53 -0.53 15.38
C THR A 84 -4.89 -1.57 16.43
N ALA A 85 -5.00 -2.83 16.03
CA ALA A 85 -5.31 -3.92 16.94
C ALA A 85 -4.30 -4.01 18.10
N PRO A 86 -4.77 -4.33 19.33
CA PRO A 86 -3.90 -4.54 20.49
C PRO A 86 -2.94 -5.71 20.23
N LEU A 87 -1.78 -5.69 20.90
CA LEU A 87 -0.69 -6.64 20.67
C LEU A 87 -1.14 -8.11 20.75
N GLU A 88 -1.95 -8.43 21.75
CA GLU A 88 -2.55 -9.76 21.98
C GLU A 88 -3.35 -10.32 20.79
N ARG A 89 -3.89 -9.45 19.91
CA ARG A 89 -4.75 -9.82 18.79
C ARG A 89 -4.07 -9.68 17.42
N ARG A 90 -2.86 -9.11 17.36
CA ARG A 90 -2.15 -8.87 16.08
C ARG A 90 -1.89 -10.15 15.30
N GLU A 91 -1.65 -11.26 15.98
CA GLU A 91 -1.42 -12.55 15.34
C GLU A 91 -2.62 -13.02 14.50
N LYS A 92 -3.85 -12.73 14.94
CA LYS A 92 -5.09 -13.20 14.28
C LYS A 92 -5.28 -12.69 12.85
N TYR A 93 -4.75 -11.50 12.53
CA TYR A 93 -4.95 -10.91 11.20
C TYR A 93 -3.70 -10.19 10.69
N TYR A 94 -3.12 -9.30 11.49
CA TYR A 94 -2.06 -8.40 11.05
C TYR A 94 -0.80 -9.16 10.61
N MET A 95 -0.33 -10.14 11.39
CA MET A 95 0.90 -10.89 11.08
C MET A 95 0.78 -11.77 9.82
N ASN A 96 -0.45 -12.06 9.40
CA ASN A 96 -0.74 -12.84 8.20
C ASN A 96 -1.22 -11.97 7.02
N SER A 97 -1.30 -10.66 7.20
CA SER A 97 -1.76 -9.72 6.18
C SER A 97 -0.71 -9.54 5.08
N ALA A 98 -1.17 -9.37 3.84
CA ALA A 98 -0.32 -9.04 2.70
C ALA A 98 0.44 -7.72 2.93
N LYS A 99 -0.22 -6.70 3.49
CA LYS A 99 0.41 -5.41 3.79
C LYS A 99 1.61 -5.58 4.71
N PHE A 100 1.44 -6.32 5.79
CA PHE A 100 2.52 -6.59 6.75
C PHE A 100 3.68 -7.36 6.10
N ARG A 101 3.38 -8.42 5.34
CA ARG A 101 4.40 -9.25 4.69
C ARG A 101 5.21 -8.44 3.66
N MET A 102 4.55 -7.62 2.86
CA MET A 102 5.19 -6.74 1.87
C MET A 102 6.05 -5.67 2.54
N GLN A 103 5.53 -4.99 3.58
CA GLN A 103 6.30 -3.99 4.33
C GLN A 103 7.53 -4.61 5.00
N THR A 104 7.40 -5.83 5.54
CA THR A 104 8.51 -6.53 6.18
C THR A 104 9.59 -6.93 5.16
N ALA A 105 9.18 -7.42 3.98
CA ALA A 105 10.13 -7.75 2.91
C ALA A 105 10.85 -6.49 2.38
N TYR A 106 10.12 -5.38 2.23
CA TYR A 106 10.69 -4.11 1.81
C TYR A 106 11.68 -3.53 2.83
N ALA A 107 11.33 -3.57 4.12
CA ALA A 107 12.18 -3.05 5.19
C ALA A 107 13.45 -3.88 5.45
N ASN A 108 13.49 -5.13 4.98
CA ASN A 108 14.61 -6.05 5.18
C ASN A 108 15.17 -6.54 3.84
N PRO A 109 15.84 -5.67 3.07
CA PRO A 109 16.32 -6.00 1.72
C PRO A 109 17.30 -7.18 1.74
N GLY A 110 17.21 -8.04 0.72
CA GLY A 110 18.10 -9.19 0.55
C GLY A 110 17.89 -10.34 1.55
N THR A 111 16.92 -10.24 2.46
CA THR A 111 16.65 -11.26 3.47
C THR A 111 15.26 -11.87 3.34
N ARG A 112 15.07 -13.04 3.95
CA ARG A 112 13.77 -13.73 4.04
C ARG A 112 13.23 -13.63 5.46
N PRO A 113 12.29 -12.71 5.76
CA PRO A 113 11.82 -12.48 7.12
C PRO A 113 10.83 -13.53 7.65
N ALA A 114 10.49 -14.56 6.87
CA ALA A 114 9.44 -15.53 7.21
C ALA A 114 9.66 -16.25 8.55
N ALA A 115 10.91 -16.66 8.85
CA ALA A 115 11.25 -17.30 10.11
C ALA A 115 11.12 -16.32 11.30
N LYS A 116 11.50 -15.05 11.11
CA LYS A 116 11.36 -14.00 12.13
C LYS A 116 9.90 -13.65 12.39
N ILE A 117 9.06 -13.62 11.36
CA ILE A 117 7.61 -13.44 11.51
C ILE A 117 7.01 -14.56 12.37
N ALA A 118 7.39 -15.82 12.14
CA ALA A 118 6.93 -16.94 12.96
C ALA A 118 7.40 -16.83 14.42
N GLN A 119 8.64 -16.41 14.67
CA GLN A 119 9.15 -16.14 16.03
C GLN A 119 8.35 -15.03 16.73
N GLU A 120 8.07 -13.94 16.03
CA GLU A 120 7.27 -12.84 16.58
C GLU A 120 5.81 -13.25 16.84
N GLN A 121 5.22 -14.11 15.99
CA GLN A 121 3.90 -14.68 16.26
C GLN A 121 3.88 -15.51 17.55
N ALA A 122 4.89 -16.36 17.78
CA ALA A 122 5.01 -17.10 19.02
C ALA A 122 5.23 -16.20 20.23
N LYS A 123 6.09 -15.19 20.10
CA LYS A 123 6.31 -14.17 21.13
C LYS A 123 5.01 -13.46 21.52
N LEU A 124 4.19 -13.09 20.53
CA LEU A 124 2.90 -12.46 20.78
C LEU A 124 1.97 -13.34 21.62
N ARG A 125 1.88 -14.63 21.27
CA ARG A 125 1.04 -15.59 21.99
C ARG A 125 1.57 -15.89 23.39
N TYR A 126 2.89 -16.00 23.56
CA TYR A 126 3.50 -16.30 24.85
C TYR A 126 3.37 -15.11 25.82
N TYR A 127 3.92 -13.94 25.45
CA TYR A 127 4.02 -12.82 26.39
C TYR A 127 2.74 -12.01 26.56
N TYR A 128 1.95 -11.81 25.50
CA TYR A 128 0.79 -10.92 25.56
C TYR A 128 -0.54 -11.64 25.70
N ARG A 129 -0.62 -12.93 25.33
CA ARG A 129 -1.84 -13.73 25.46
C ARG A 129 -1.79 -14.72 26.63
N GLY A 130 -0.60 -15.06 27.13
CA GLY A 130 -0.42 -16.01 28.23
C GLY A 130 -0.47 -17.48 27.81
N ASN A 131 -0.16 -17.78 26.54
CA ASN A 131 -0.09 -19.16 26.06
C ASN A 131 1.33 -19.73 26.27
N ASP A 132 1.52 -20.61 27.25
CA ASP A 132 2.81 -21.25 27.53
C ASP A 132 3.32 -22.11 26.37
N HIS A 133 2.41 -22.63 25.55
CA HIS A 133 2.72 -23.40 24.34
C HIS A 133 2.22 -22.63 23.11
N PRO A 134 3.03 -21.70 22.58
CA PRO A 134 2.57 -20.80 21.53
C PRO A 134 2.44 -21.46 20.15
N PHE A 135 3.08 -22.61 19.93
CA PHE A 135 3.08 -23.34 18.66
C PHE A 135 2.37 -24.69 18.76
N THR A 136 1.57 -24.98 17.74
CA THR A 136 1.10 -26.33 17.41
C THR A 136 2.15 -27.11 16.62
N LEU A 137 1.95 -28.43 16.44
CA LEU A 137 2.89 -29.26 15.66
C LEU A 137 3.09 -28.75 14.22
N ASN A 138 2.01 -28.30 13.58
CA ASN A 138 2.06 -27.76 12.22
C ASN A 138 2.85 -26.46 12.15
N GLU A 139 2.70 -25.59 13.15
CA GLU A 139 3.42 -24.32 13.21
C GLU A 139 4.90 -24.53 13.55
N THR A 140 5.20 -25.50 14.41
CA THR A 140 6.58 -25.92 14.69
C THR A 140 7.24 -26.47 13.43
N LYS A 141 6.54 -27.32 12.66
CA LYS A 141 7.04 -27.82 11.37
C LYS A 141 7.29 -26.69 10.38
N ASP A 142 6.35 -25.75 10.24
CA ASP A 142 6.49 -24.59 9.37
C ASP A 142 7.67 -23.68 9.80
N PHE A 143 7.88 -23.49 11.10
CA PHE A 143 9.02 -22.76 11.62
C PHE A 143 10.35 -23.44 11.24
N TYR A 144 10.48 -24.76 11.43
CA TYR A 144 11.67 -25.51 11.02
C TYR A 144 11.87 -25.52 9.51
N PHE A 145 10.79 -25.61 8.73
CA PHE A 145 10.86 -25.51 7.27
C PHE A 145 11.45 -24.16 6.82
N LYS A 146 10.99 -23.06 7.42
CA LYS A 146 11.53 -21.71 7.15
C LYS A 146 12.99 -21.55 7.59
N MET A 147 13.37 -22.16 8.71
CA MET A 147 14.78 -22.18 9.14
C MET A 147 15.67 -22.95 8.17
N ARG A 148 15.20 -24.11 7.69
CA ARG A 148 15.89 -24.90 6.66
C ARG A 148 16.07 -24.10 5.37
N GLU A 149 15.03 -23.40 4.90
CA GLU A 149 15.16 -22.55 3.70
C GLU A 149 16.20 -21.45 3.89
N ASN A 150 16.24 -20.80 5.05
CA ASN A 150 17.25 -19.79 5.35
C ASN A 150 18.67 -20.38 5.35
N TYR A 151 18.85 -21.57 5.91
CA TYR A 151 20.12 -22.29 5.86
C TYR A 151 20.54 -22.59 4.42
N LEU A 152 19.65 -23.16 3.60
CA LEU A 152 19.94 -23.49 2.20
C LEU A 152 20.30 -22.27 1.37
N ILE A 153 19.63 -21.14 1.60
CA ILE A 153 19.91 -19.87 0.91
C ILE A 153 21.31 -19.33 1.27
N GLN A 154 21.77 -19.57 2.50
CA GLN A 154 23.10 -19.17 2.95
C GLN A 154 24.19 -20.13 2.44
N GLU A 155 23.91 -21.42 2.44
CA GLU A 155 24.84 -22.48 2.03
C GLU A 155 25.06 -22.50 0.51
N TYR A 156 23.98 -22.36 -0.27
CA TYR A 156 24.00 -22.45 -1.72
C TYR A 156 23.59 -21.10 -2.34
N PRO A 157 24.57 -20.25 -2.72
CA PRO A 157 24.26 -18.96 -3.33
C PRO A 157 23.53 -19.18 -4.65
N GLY A 158 22.42 -18.47 -4.83
CA GLY A 158 21.60 -18.60 -6.03
C GLY A 158 20.65 -19.80 -6.07
N VAL A 159 20.47 -20.53 -4.96
CA VAL A 159 19.43 -21.56 -4.88
C VAL A 159 18.03 -20.96 -5.08
N GLN A 160 17.24 -21.58 -5.95
CA GLN A 160 15.89 -21.13 -6.32
C GLN A 160 14.89 -22.28 -6.25
N TYR A 161 13.65 -22.01 -6.63
CA TYR A 161 12.67 -23.05 -6.94
C TYR A 161 13.29 -24.05 -7.94
N PRO A 162 13.21 -25.39 -7.73
CA PRO A 162 12.24 -26.11 -6.89
C PRO A 162 12.63 -26.36 -5.42
N PHE A 163 13.83 -26.02 -4.98
CA PHE A 163 14.34 -26.43 -3.66
C PHE A 163 13.94 -25.50 -2.51
N VAL A 164 13.77 -24.22 -2.82
CA VAL A 164 13.30 -23.17 -1.89
C VAL A 164 12.24 -22.31 -2.58
N TYR A 165 11.30 -21.75 -1.83
CA TYR A 165 10.29 -20.83 -2.38
C TYR A 165 10.88 -19.44 -2.64
N ARG A 166 11.74 -19.33 -3.65
CA ARG A 166 12.40 -18.11 -4.11
C ARG A 166 12.49 -18.12 -5.63
N HIS A 167 12.12 -17.00 -6.24
CA HIS A 167 12.30 -16.75 -7.67
C HIS A 167 13.08 -15.46 -7.82
N MET A 168 14.16 -15.50 -8.59
CA MET A 168 14.93 -14.32 -8.96
C MET A 168 15.41 -14.50 -10.39
N MET A 169 15.41 -13.42 -11.16
CA MET A 169 15.99 -13.47 -12.49
C MET A 169 17.51 -13.66 -12.32
N PRO A 170 18.12 -14.72 -12.89
CA PRO A 170 19.56 -14.90 -12.79
C PRO A 170 20.28 -13.77 -13.52
N GLU A 171 21.38 -13.28 -12.95
CA GLU A 171 22.23 -12.27 -13.59
C GLU A 171 23.13 -12.90 -14.66
N GLU A 172 23.56 -14.15 -14.44
CA GLU A 172 24.45 -14.91 -15.32
C GLU A 172 23.82 -16.27 -15.63
N VAL A 173 23.89 -16.67 -16.91
CA VAL A 173 23.47 -17.98 -17.41
C VAL A 173 24.64 -18.56 -18.19
N ASP A 174 24.93 -19.85 -17.98
CA ASP A 174 25.96 -20.55 -18.75
C ASP A 174 25.60 -20.54 -20.25
N ASP A 175 26.52 -20.03 -21.08
CA ASP A 175 26.40 -20.02 -22.54
C ASP A 175 27.43 -20.98 -23.15
N PRO A 176 27.02 -22.05 -23.88
CA PRO A 176 25.66 -22.39 -24.30
C PRO A 176 24.85 -23.15 -23.24
N LEU A 177 23.57 -22.77 -23.08
CA LEU A 177 22.60 -23.50 -22.28
C LEU A 177 22.29 -24.86 -22.94
N LYS A 178 22.74 -25.95 -22.32
CA LYS A 178 22.43 -27.31 -22.76
C LYS A 178 21.05 -27.71 -22.26
N VAL A 179 20.17 -28.11 -23.18
CA VAL A 179 18.81 -28.57 -22.88
C VAL A 179 18.68 -30.03 -23.24
N ASP A 180 18.90 -30.90 -22.25
CA ASP A 180 18.76 -32.35 -22.40
C ASP A 180 17.35 -32.81 -22.00
N LEU A 181 16.89 -33.91 -22.61
CA LEU A 181 15.62 -34.54 -22.26
C LEU A 181 15.76 -35.29 -20.93
N TYR A 182 14.79 -35.12 -20.03
CA TYR A 182 14.74 -35.89 -18.79
C TYR A 182 14.69 -37.39 -19.07
N PRO A 183 15.40 -38.23 -18.28
CA PRO A 183 15.32 -39.67 -18.42
C PRO A 183 13.89 -40.15 -18.14
N LEU A 184 13.50 -41.25 -18.79
CA LEU A 184 12.22 -41.90 -18.50
C LEU A 184 12.15 -42.25 -17.01
N PRO A 185 10.99 -42.08 -16.35
CA PRO A 185 10.81 -42.50 -14.97
C PRO A 185 11.23 -43.94 -14.78
N GLN A 186 11.93 -44.23 -13.67
CA GLN A 186 12.35 -45.59 -13.37
C GLN A 186 11.12 -46.50 -13.25
N ALA A 187 11.11 -47.60 -14.00
CA ALA A 187 10.06 -48.59 -13.93
C ALA A 187 9.99 -49.17 -12.51
N GLN A 188 8.89 -48.89 -11.82
CA GLN A 188 8.63 -49.44 -10.49
C GLN A 188 7.97 -50.82 -10.67
N PRO A 189 8.43 -51.85 -9.92
CA PRO A 189 7.74 -53.13 -9.90
C PRO A 189 6.31 -52.92 -9.38
N HIS A 190 5.33 -53.39 -10.14
CA HIS A 190 3.92 -53.36 -9.78
C HIS A 190 3.33 -54.75 -10.02
N PHE A 191 2.32 -55.12 -9.24
CA PHE A 191 1.63 -56.39 -9.43
C PHE A 191 0.76 -56.33 -10.69
N HIS A 192 0.80 -57.38 -11.50
CA HIS A 192 -0.18 -57.59 -12.56
C HIS A 192 -1.41 -58.25 -11.95
N GLU A 193 -2.54 -57.53 -11.87
CA GLU A 193 -3.84 -58.18 -11.65
C GLU A 193 -4.17 -59.00 -12.91
N HIS A 194 -3.95 -60.31 -12.83
CA HIS A 194 -4.60 -61.24 -13.75
C HIS A 194 -6.08 -61.31 -13.37
N GLY A 195 -6.87 -60.41 -13.96
CA GLY A 195 -8.32 -60.51 -13.92
C GLY A 195 -8.77 -61.73 -14.69
N ASP A 196 -9.00 -62.84 -13.99
CA ASP A 196 -9.82 -63.95 -14.47
C ASP A 196 -11.27 -63.44 -14.58
N HIS A 197 -11.58 -62.83 -15.72
CA HIS A 197 -12.95 -62.63 -16.17
C HIS A 197 -13.48 -63.99 -16.67
N HIS A 198 -14.10 -64.74 -15.75
CA HIS A 198 -15.05 -65.81 -16.07
C HIS A 198 -16.48 -65.27 -16.15
#